data_AF-A0A2S1ENZ3-F1
#
_entry.id   AF-A0A2S1ENZ3-F1
#
_cell.length_a   1.000
_cell.length_b   1.000
_cell.length_c   1.000
_cell.angle_alpha   90.00
_cell.angle_beta   90.00
_cell.angle_gamma   90.00
#
_symmetry.space_group_name_H-M   'P 1'
#
loop_
_entity.id
_entity.type
_entity.pdbx_description
1 polymer ?
#
loop_
_entity_poly.entity_id
_entity_poly.type
_entity_poly.pdbx_seq_one_letter_code
_entity_poly.pdbx_strand_id
1 'polypeptide(L)'
;MLQDGEQVTVDAKNGVVYQGDLAEQFNSEKESTERGYVEYYAPTATRVMMNLGDPELADKYATLPVDGIGLMREEFLWTTYIHDHPLYLIETGHPEKVVDMLADGIAKVARAIAPRPMVLRFSDFKSGEYRNLTGGDKYEPHEPADLLGWRGASRYYDPKYIEAFKLELAAVKKVRQEFQLKNLNVMIPFVRTVAEADKVTKLMAAADLHRGPDFKVYMMVEIPSNIILADQFNKYVDGYSIGSNDLAMLILGCDRNNDTVATSLMNVILW
;
A
#
# COMPACT_ATOMS: atom_id res chain seq x y z
N MET A 1 31.13 28.13 -4.98
CA MET A 1 29.83 28.77 -4.74
C MET A 1 29.11 28.76 -6.07
N LEU A 2 27.92 28.17 -6.13
CA LEU A 2 27.10 28.19 -7.35
C LEU A 2 26.39 29.54 -7.45
N GLN A 3 26.20 30.03 -8.67
CA GLN A 3 25.48 31.27 -8.94
C GLN A 3 24.06 30.97 -9.44
N ASP A 4 23.11 31.87 -9.16
CA ASP A 4 21.74 31.74 -9.66
C ASP A 4 21.74 31.70 -11.20
N GLY A 5 21.12 30.66 -11.76
CA GLY A 5 21.07 30.40 -13.21
C GLY A 5 22.18 29.50 -13.75
N GLU A 6 23.13 29.07 -12.92
CA GLU A 6 24.18 28.12 -13.32
C GLU A 6 23.62 26.70 -13.47
N GLN A 7 23.76 26.10 -14.65
CA GLN A 7 23.42 24.70 -14.88
C GLN A 7 24.47 23.77 -14.26
N VAL A 8 23.99 22.79 -13.49
CA VAL A 8 24.82 21.78 -12.83
C VAL A 8 24.19 20.40 -12.97
N THR A 9 25.03 19.37 -12.92
CA THR A 9 24.60 17.96 -12.90
C THR A 9 24.91 17.37 -11.54
N VAL A 10 23.94 16.70 -10.93
CA VAL A 10 24.08 16.08 -9.60
C VAL A 10 24.09 14.57 -9.74
N ASP A 11 25.21 13.93 -9.38
CA ASP A 11 25.29 12.48 -9.24
C ASP A 11 24.68 12.06 -7.90
N ALA A 12 23.42 11.63 -7.93
CA ALA A 12 22.69 11.18 -6.76
C ALA A 12 23.24 9.89 -6.12
N LYS A 13 24.10 9.13 -6.81
CA LYS A 13 24.68 7.89 -6.30
C LYS A 13 25.91 8.14 -5.43
N ASN A 14 26.77 9.07 -5.84
CA ASN A 14 28.02 9.38 -5.14
C ASN A 14 27.99 10.72 -4.39
N GLY A 15 26.93 11.52 -4.55
CA GLY A 15 26.78 12.81 -3.88
C GLY A 15 27.71 13.90 -4.42
N VAL A 16 28.11 13.80 -5.69
CA VAL A 16 29.05 14.74 -6.32
C VAL A 16 28.29 15.67 -7.27
N VAL A 17 28.64 16.96 -7.23
CA VAL A 17 28.08 17.99 -8.11
C VAL A 17 29.10 18.37 -9.17
N TYR A 18 28.69 18.30 -10.43
CA TYR A 18 29.47 18.67 -11.59
C TYR A 18 28.95 19.98 -12.19
N GLN A 19 29.85 20.83 -12.68
CA GLN A 19 29.45 22.03 -13.42
C GLN A 19 29.03 21.66 -14.85
N GLY A 20 27.94 22.26 -15.32
CA GLY A 20 27.37 22.04 -16.65
C GLY A 20 26.36 20.88 -16.73
N ASP A 21 25.75 20.73 -17.91
CA ASP A 21 24.86 19.61 -18.24
C ASP A 21 25.69 18.41 -18.76
N LEU A 22 25.87 17.43 -17.89
CA LEU A 22 26.53 16.15 -18.16
C LEU A 22 25.52 14.99 -18.10
N ALA A 23 24.21 15.27 -18.14
CA ALA A 23 23.17 14.27 -17.98
C ALA A 23 23.33 13.11 -18.96
N GLU A 24 23.74 13.37 -20.21
CA GLU A 24 23.98 12.34 -21.23
C GLU A 24 25.19 11.45 -20.94
N GLN A 25 26.21 11.93 -20.21
CA GLN A 25 27.36 11.10 -19.82
C GLN A 25 27.00 10.13 -18.68
N PHE A 26 26.10 10.53 -17.79
CA PHE A 26 25.53 9.66 -16.75
C PHE A 26 24.39 8.77 -17.27
N ASN A 27 23.65 9.23 -18.29
CA ASN A 27 22.62 8.50 -19.03
C ASN A 27 23.20 7.79 -20.26
N SER A 28 24.47 7.37 -20.23
CA SER A 28 24.86 6.29 -21.13
C SER A 28 24.03 5.07 -20.75
N GLU A 29 22.87 4.92 -21.41
CA GLU A 29 22.22 3.64 -21.58
C GLU A 29 23.35 2.72 -22.03
N LYS A 30 23.83 1.91 -21.09
CA LYS A 30 24.64 0.77 -21.45
C LYS A 30 23.72 0.00 -22.38
N GLU A 31 24.00 0.07 -23.68
CA GLU A 31 23.55 -0.93 -24.62
C GLU A 31 23.99 -2.26 -24.03
N SER A 32 23.08 -2.87 -23.28
CA SER A 32 23.25 -4.22 -22.79
C SER A 32 23.19 -5.06 -24.04
N THR A 33 24.37 -5.35 -24.60
CA THR A 33 24.54 -6.47 -25.50
C THR A 33 23.78 -7.63 -24.88
N GLU A 34 22.64 -8.01 -25.49
CA GLU A 34 21.82 -9.15 -25.09
C GLU A 34 22.63 -10.43 -25.36
N ARG A 35 23.65 -10.66 -24.54
CA ARG A 35 24.16 -12.01 -24.30
C ARG A 35 23.13 -12.62 -23.37
N GLY A 36 22.36 -13.55 -23.89
CA GLY A 36 21.43 -14.38 -23.13
C GLY A 36 22.18 -15.21 -22.08
N TYR A 37 22.60 -14.57 -21.00
CA TYR A 37 22.85 -15.23 -19.73
C TYR A 37 21.49 -15.39 -19.10
N VAL A 38 21.01 -16.63 -19.02
CA VAL A 38 19.90 -16.95 -18.12
C VAL A 38 20.42 -16.65 -16.72
N GLU A 39 20.01 -15.53 -16.13
CA GLU A 39 20.33 -15.23 -14.74
C GLU A 39 19.76 -16.35 -13.88
N TYR A 40 20.64 -17.09 -13.23
CA TYR A 40 20.25 -18.15 -12.32
C TYR A 40 19.90 -17.54 -10.97
N TYR A 41 18.66 -17.73 -10.53
CA TYR A 41 18.23 -17.40 -9.19
C TYR A 41 18.14 -18.70 -8.38
N ALA A 42 18.88 -18.75 -7.27
CA ALA A 42 18.84 -19.92 -6.40
C ALA A 42 17.44 -20.05 -5.78
N PRO A 43 16.83 -21.26 -5.80
CA PRO A 43 15.55 -21.47 -5.15
C PRO A 43 15.67 -21.18 -3.65
N THR A 44 14.81 -20.30 -3.15
CA THR A 44 14.76 -19.90 -1.74
C THR A 44 13.74 -20.76 -0.98
N ALA A 45 13.99 -20.97 0.32
CA ALA A 45 13.01 -21.64 1.19
C ALA A 45 11.76 -20.77 1.44
N THR A 46 11.93 -19.44 1.37
CA THR A 46 10.87 -18.45 1.55
C THR A 46 10.59 -17.77 0.21
N ARG A 47 9.31 -17.53 -0.09
CA ARG A 47 8.92 -16.77 -1.27
C ARG A 47 9.41 -15.33 -1.18
N VAL A 48 9.93 -14.81 -2.29
CA VAL A 48 10.38 -13.42 -2.43
C VAL A 48 9.27 -12.62 -3.11
N MET A 49 8.63 -11.74 -2.35
CA MET A 49 7.48 -10.94 -2.79
C MET A 49 7.86 -9.47 -2.93
N MET A 50 7.18 -8.74 -3.80
CA MET A 50 7.40 -7.32 -4.04
C MET A 50 6.41 -6.43 -3.25
N ASN A 51 6.88 -5.24 -2.87
CA ASN A 51 6.03 -4.13 -2.42
C ASN A 51 5.92 -3.11 -3.57
N LEU A 52 4.70 -2.76 -3.97
CA LEU A 52 4.43 -1.84 -5.07
C LEU A 52 3.36 -0.83 -4.64
N GLY A 53 3.57 0.45 -4.96
CA GLY A 53 2.55 1.49 -4.76
C GLY A 53 2.10 2.12 -6.08
N ASP A 54 3.05 2.34 -6.98
CA ASP A 54 2.79 2.95 -8.29
C ASP A 54 2.41 1.88 -9.34
N PRO A 55 1.18 1.93 -9.90
CA PRO A 55 0.76 1.01 -10.95
C PRO A 55 1.56 1.12 -12.26
N GLU A 56 2.16 2.27 -12.57
CA GLU A 56 2.95 2.44 -13.80
C GLU A 56 4.24 1.61 -13.78
N LEU A 57 4.73 1.26 -12.60
CA LEU A 57 5.92 0.45 -12.43
C LEU A 57 5.66 -1.07 -12.54
N ALA A 58 4.39 -1.49 -12.64
CA ALA A 58 4.03 -2.90 -12.65
C ALA A 58 4.65 -3.67 -13.82
N ASP A 59 4.54 -3.15 -15.05
CA ASP A 59 5.06 -3.84 -16.24
C ASP A 59 6.60 -3.91 -16.23
N LYS A 60 7.25 -2.84 -15.73
CA LYS A 60 8.71 -2.79 -15.59
C LYS A 60 9.23 -3.88 -14.65
N TYR A 61 8.53 -4.12 -13.54
CA TYR A 61 8.98 -5.03 -12.50
C TYR A 61 8.35 -6.42 -12.59
N ALA A 62 7.35 -6.63 -13.44
CA ALA A 62 6.75 -7.93 -13.67
C ALA A 62 7.77 -8.97 -14.16
N THR A 63 8.84 -8.55 -14.87
CA THR A 63 9.89 -9.45 -15.35
C THR A 63 10.86 -9.90 -14.27
N LEU A 64 10.85 -9.27 -13.09
CA LEU A 64 11.72 -9.67 -11.98
C LEU A 64 11.35 -11.08 -11.47
N PRO A 65 12.35 -11.85 -10.98
CA PRO A 65 12.18 -13.21 -10.47
C PRO A 65 11.55 -13.23 -9.07
N VAL A 66 10.37 -12.62 -8.93
CA VAL A 66 9.59 -12.57 -7.70
C VAL A 66 8.39 -13.51 -7.77
N ASP A 67 7.97 -14.02 -6.62
CA ASP A 67 6.84 -14.92 -6.47
C ASP A 67 5.48 -14.21 -6.50
N GLY A 68 5.47 -12.88 -6.57
CA GLY A 68 4.27 -12.05 -6.67
C GLY A 68 4.43 -10.70 -5.96
N ILE A 69 3.30 -10.07 -5.65
CA ILE A 69 3.25 -8.81 -4.90
C ILE A 69 2.64 -9.09 -3.53
N GLY A 70 3.44 -8.93 -2.48
CA GLY A 70 3.02 -9.17 -1.10
C GLY A 70 2.33 -7.97 -0.46
N LEU A 71 2.51 -6.79 -1.05
CA LEU A 71 1.88 -5.55 -0.61
C LEU A 71 1.72 -4.61 -1.82
N MET A 72 0.49 -4.44 -2.28
CA MET A 72 0.09 -3.36 -3.17
C MET A 72 -0.61 -2.29 -2.34
N ARG A 73 -0.08 -1.06 -2.40
CA ARG A 73 -0.58 0.11 -1.68
C ARG A 73 -1.44 0.96 -2.61
N GLU A 74 -2.69 1.20 -2.26
CA GLU A 74 -3.59 2.01 -3.09
C GLU A 74 -3.50 3.52 -2.82
N GLU A 75 -2.75 3.96 -1.81
CA GLU A 75 -2.62 5.39 -1.48
C GLU A 75 -2.14 6.24 -2.68
N PHE A 76 -1.28 5.70 -3.53
CA PHE A 76 -0.84 6.38 -4.74
C PHE A 76 -1.97 6.59 -5.76
N LEU A 77 -2.96 5.67 -5.82
CA LEU A 77 -4.13 5.83 -6.68
C LEU A 77 -4.93 7.07 -6.26
N TRP A 78 -5.09 7.24 -4.96
CA TRP A 78 -5.76 8.39 -4.39
C TRP A 78 -5.02 9.70 -4.62
N THR A 79 -3.70 9.75 -4.37
CA THR A 79 -2.94 11.00 -4.47
C THR A 79 -2.61 11.42 -5.89
N THR A 80 -2.57 10.50 -6.86
CA THR A 80 -2.08 10.76 -8.22
C THR A 80 -3.16 10.74 -9.29
N TYR A 81 -4.27 10.03 -9.04
CA TYR A 81 -5.31 9.87 -10.04
C TYR A 81 -6.68 10.36 -9.53
N ILE A 82 -7.10 9.94 -8.33
CA ILE A 82 -8.46 10.24 -7.85
C ILE A 82 -8.55 11.68 -7.32
N HIS A 83 -7.57 12.10 -6.50
CA HIS A 83 -7.42 13.42 -5.85
C HIS A 83 -8.53 13.90 -4.92
N ASP A 84 -9.73 13.34 -5.01
CA ASP A 84 -10.90 13.73 -4.23
C ASP A 84 -11.14 12.79 -3.03
N HIS A 85 -11.63 13.34 -1.93
CA HIS A 85 -12.03 12.56 -0.78
C HIS A 85 -13.24 11.66 -1.12
N PRO A 86 -13.28 10.37 -0.71
CA PRO A 86 -14.37 9.46 -1.10
C PRO A 86 -15.75 9.92 -0.63
N LEU A 87 -15.87 10.45 0.60
CA LEU A 87 -17.15 11.00 1.08
C LEU A 87 -17.57 12.27 0.32
N TYR A 88 -16.61 13.04 -0.19
CA TYR A 88 -16.90 14.20 -1.04
C TYR A 88 -17.45 13.75 -2.40
N LEU A 89 -16.86 12.72 -3.01
CA LEU A 89 -17.38 12.12 -4.24
C LEU A 89 -18.77 11.51 -4.05
N ILE A 90 -19.03 10.87 -2.91
CA ILE A 90 -20.39 10.39 -2.58
C ILE A 90 -21.37 11.56 -2.49
N GLU A 91 -21.04 12.60 -1.72
CA GLU A 91 -21.93 13.76 -1.52
C GLU A 91 -22.22 14.51 -2.83
N THR A 92 -21.22 14.61 -3.70
CA THR A 92 -21.36 15.28 -5.01
C THR A 92 -21.95 14.38 -6.09
N GLY A 93 -22.29 13.12 -5.77
CA GLY A 93 -22.98 12.21 -6.68
C GLY A 93 -22.11 11.49 -7.71
N HIS A 94 -20.81 11.35 -7.44
CA HIS A 94 -19.83 10.67 -8.29
C HIS A 94 -19.11 9.48 -7.62
N PRO A 95 -19.79 8.61 -6.84
CA PRO A 95 -19.14 7.49 -6.16
C PRO A 95 -18.52 6.46 -7.11
N GLU A 96 -19.04 6.34 -8.34
CA GLU A 96 -18.52 5.47 -9.40
C GLU A 96 -17.07 5.80 -9.77
N LYS A 97 -16.68 7.08 -9.69
CA LYS A 97 -15.30 7.52 -9.96
C LYS A 97 -14.31 6.79 -9.05
N VAL A 98 -14.62 6.61 -7.77
CA VAL A 98 -13.76 5.87 -6.83
C VAL A 98 -13.63 4.42 -7.27
N VAL A 99 -14.77 3.76 -7.52
CA VAL A 99 -14.81 2.33 -7.84
C VAL A 99 -14.03 2.04 -9.12
N ASP A 100 -14.26 2.83 -10.16
CA ASP A 100 -13.66 2.63 -11.48
C ASP A 100 -12.16 2.91 -11.46
N MET A 101 -11.74 4.03 -10.87
CA MET A 101 -10.32 4.39 -10.83
C MET A 101 -9.49 3.46 -9.96
N LEU A 102 -10.02 3.02 -8.81
CA LEU A 102 -9.37 1.99 -8.00
C LEU A 102 -9.31 0.67 -8.76
N ALA A 103 -10.44 0.21 -9.33
CA ALA A 103 -10.50 -1.06 -10.02
C ALA A 103 -9.52 -1.10 -11.20
N ASP A 104 -9.43 -0.04 -12.01
CA ASP A 104 -8.54 0.04 -13.15
C ASP A 104 -7.06 0.03 -12.72
N GLY A 105 -6.71 0.82 -11.70
CA GLY A 105 -5.37 0.86 -11.13
C GLY A 105 -4.92 -0.50 -10.55
N ILE A 106 -5.79 -1.12 -9.75
CA ILE A 106 -5.55 -2.45 -9.17
C ILE A 106 -5.44 -3.51 -10.28
N ALA A 107 -6.33 -3.45 -11.29
CA ALA A 107 -6.36 -4.40 -12.39
C ALA A 107 -5.11 -4.34 -13.27
N LYS A 108 -4.55 -3.14 -13.49
CA LYS A 108 -3.29 -2.95 -14.22
C LYS A 108 -2.18 -3.76 -13.56
N VAL A 109 -2.00 -3.61 -12.25
CA VAL A 109 -0.99 -4.36 -11.49
C VAL A 109 -1.29 -5.86 -11.47
N ALA A 110 -2.54 -6.24 -11.20
CA ALA A 110 -2.94 -7.65 -11.12
C ALA A 110 -2.73 -8.40 -12.44
N ARG A 111 -2.99 -7.75 -13.59
CA ARG A 111 -2.73 -8.32 -14.93
C ARG A 111 -1.24 -8.52 -15.18
N ALA A 112 -0.41 -7.52 -14.87
CA ALA A 112 1.03 -7.58 -15.11
C ALA A 112 1.72 -8.73 -14.36
N ILE A 113 1.24 -9.05 -13.15
CA ILE A 113 1.84 -10.09 -12.31
C ILE A 113 1.19 -11.48 -12.47
N ALA A 114 0.02 -11.58 -13.11
CA ALA A 114 -0.71 -12.83 -13.26
C ALA A 114 0.14 -13.94 -13.93
N PRO A 115 0.02 -15.21 -13.50
CA PRO A 115 -0.89 -15.75 -12.49
C PRO A 115 -0.38 -15.64 -11.05
N ARG A 116 0.76 -14.99 -10.80
CA ARG A 116 1.32 -14.85 -9.44
C ARG A 116 0.35 -14.04 -8.55
N PRO A 117 0.28 -14.36 -7.25
CA PRO A 117 -0.62 -13.67 -6.34
C PRO A 117 -0.21 -12.21 -6.12
N MET A 118 -1.22 -11.37 -5.92
CA MET A 118 -1.08 -10.00 -5.45
C MET A 118 -1.92 -9.81 -4.18
N VAL A 119 -1.41 -9.07 -3.20
CA VAL A 119 -2.16 -8.69 -2.00
C VAL A 119 -2.33 -7.17 -1.99
N LEU A 120 -3.54 -6.68 -2.24
CA LEU A 120 -3.91 -5.28 -2.05
C LEU A 120 -4.11 -5.02 -0.55
N ARG A 121 -3.45 -4.01 0.00
CA ARG A 121 -3.81 -3.47 1.31
C ARG A 121 -4.86 -2.39 1.09
N PHE A 122 -6.00 -2.51 1.77
CA PHE A 122 -7.00 -1.43 1.80
C PHE A 122 -6.39 -0.13 2.33
N SER A 123 -7.05 0.99 2.05
CA SER A 123 -6.53 2.32 2.37
C SER A 123 -6.11 2.45 3.84
N ASP A 124 -4.87 2.86 4.08
CA ASP A 124 -4.33 3.08 5.42
C ASP A 124 -3.94 4.55 5.63
N PHE A 125 -4.59 5.46 4.90
CA PHE A 125 -4.40 6.89 5.10
C PHE A 125 -4.77 7.32 6.51
N LYS A 126 -3.97 8.25 7.02
CA LYS A 126 -4.26 9.02 8.23
C LYS A 126 -5.24 10.13 7.91
N SER A 127 -5.92 10.65 8.93
CA SER A 127 -6.87 11.76 8.78
C SER A 127 -6.24 12.99 8.12
N GLY A 128 -4.97 13.29 8.41
CA GLY A 128 -4.22 14.36 7.76
C GLY A 128 -3.99 14.15 6.25
N GLU A 129 -3.82 12.90 5.80
CA GLU A 129 -3.61 12.59 4.38
C GLU A 129 -4.93 12.69 3.61
N TYR A 130 -6.02 12.16 4.17
CA TYR A 130 -7.36 12.33 3.58
C TYR A 130 -7.79 13.79 3.52
N ARG A 131 -7.42 14.60 4.53
CA ARG A 131 -7.74 16.03 4.56
C ARG A 131 -7.16 16.77 3.36
N ASN A 132 -5.96 16.38 2.92
CA ASN A 132 -5.25 17.00 1.81
C ASN A 132 -5.86 16.66 0.44
N LEU A 133 -6.80 15.70 0.36
CA LEU A 133 -7.59 15.46 -0.83
C LEU A 133 -8.66 16.55 -0.99
N THR A 134 -9.09 16.80 -2.23
CA THR A 134 -10.16 17.75 -2.52
C THR A 134 -11.43 17.38 -1.76
N GLY A 135 -11.97 18.36 -1.01
CA GLY A 135 -13.15 18.18 -0.15
C GLY A 135 -12.91 17.48 1.19
N GLY A 136 -11.66 17.09 1.51
CA GLY A 136 -11.31 16.32 2.72
C GLY A 136 -11.49 17.06 4.03
N ASP A 137 -11.23 18.38 4.07
CA ASP A 137 -11.33 19.24 5.28
C ASP A 137 -12.67 19.12 6.02
N LYS A 138 -13.76 18.89 5.28
CA LYS A 138 -15.11 18.75 5.84
C LYS A 138 -15.28 17.48 6.67
N TYR A 139 -14.57 16.41 6.31
CA TYR A 139 -14.79 15.06 6.84
C TYR A 139 -13.75 14.67 7.88
N GLU A 140 -12.54 15.23 7.79
CA GLU A 140 -11.38 14.72 8.51
C GLU A 140 -11.05 15.49 9.79
N PRO A 141 -11.10 14.86 10.98
CA PRO A 141 -10.81 15.52 12.25
C PRO A 141 -9.32 15.84 12.39
N HIS A 142 -9.00 17.00 12.98
CA HIS A 142 -7.62 17.32 13.33
C HIS A 142 -7.20 16.49 14.54
N GLU A 143 -6.25 15.57 14.36
CA GLU A 143 -5.78 14.70 15.41
C GLU A 143 -4.37 15.14 15.88
N PRO A 144 -4.09 15.11 17.19
CA PRO A 144 -2.76 15.49 17.69
C PRO A 144 -1.68 14.45 17.36
N ALA A 145 -2.09 13.22 17.01
CA ALA A 145 -1.20 12.11 16.71
C ALA A 145 -1.77 11.24 15.58
N ASP A 146 -1.64 11.73 14.35
CA ASP A 146 -2.15 11.07 13.14
C ASP A 146 -1.69 9.61 13.00
N LEU A 147 -0.49 9.26 13.49
CA LEU A 147 0.03 7.88 13.46
C LEU A 147 -0.89 6.89 14.19
N LEU A 148 -1.48 7.30 15.31
CA LEU A 148 -2.32 6.47 16.18
C LEU A 148 -3.81 6.74 16.01
N GLY A 149 -4.15 7.70 15.15
CA GLY A 149 -5.48 8.27 14.97
C GLY A 149 -6.46 7.36 14.22
N TRP A 150 -7.49 7.98 13.69
CA TRP A 150 -8.60 7.31 13.00
C TRP A 150 -8.18 6.80 11.61
N ARG A 151 -7.68 5.56 11.53
CA ARG A 151 -7.16 4.91 10.31
C ARG A 151 -7.31 3.39 10.35
N GLY A 152 -7.11 2.77 9.19
CA GLY A 152 -7.22 1.33 8.98
C GLY A 152 -8.59 0.79 9.43
N ALA A 153 -8.60 -0.40 10.05
CA ALA A 153 -9.82 -1.10 10.41
C ALA A 153 -10.85 -0.25 11.17
N SER A 154 -10.42 0.63 12.09
CA SER A 154 -11.33 1.45 12.90
C SER A 154 -12.13 2.47 12.09
N ARG A 155 -11.59 2.89 10.94
CA ARG A 155 -12.25 3.78 9.98
C ARG A 155 -13.31 3.05 9.17
N TYR A 156 -13.02 1.83 8.73
CA TYR A 156 -13.88 1.08 7.80
C TYR A 156 -15.29 0.79 8.29
N TYR A 157 -15.46 0.51 9.58
CA TYR A 157 -16.78 0.22 10.16
C TYR A 157 -17.45 1.44 10.81
N ASP A 158 -16.77 2.59 10.87
CA ASP A 158 -17.32 3.77 11.52
C ASP A 158 -18.52 4.31 10.73
N PRO A 159 -19.65 4.65 11.36
CA PRO A 159 -20.82 5.18 10.67
C PRO A 159 -20.55 6.40 9.79
N LYS A 160 -19.50 7.19 10.10
CA LYS A 160 -19.11 8.37 9.32
C LYS A 160 -18.41 8.01 8.01
N TYR A 161 -17.82 6.83 7.89
CA TYR A 161 -16.93 6.47 6.78
C TYR A 161 -17.31 5.17 6.08
N ILE A 162 -18.17 4.34 6.68
CA ILE A 162 -18.55 3.03 6.14
C ILE A 162 -19.00 3.04 4.67
N GLU A 163 -19.67 4.09 4.21
CA GLU A 163 -20.07 4.21 2.80
C GLU A 163 -18.88 4.41 1.86
N ALA A 164 -17.81 5.08 2.29
CA ALA A 164 -16.58 5.20 1.52
C ALA A 164 -15.85 3.85 1.41
N PHE A 165 -15.73 3.09 2.51
CA PHE A 165 -15.08 1.78 2.48
C PHE A 165 -15.81 0.77 1.57
N LYS A 166 -17.14 0.86 1.47
CA LYS A 166 -17.90 0.05 0.51
C LYS A 166 -17.47 0.28 -0.95
N LEU A 167 -16.96 1.46 -1.30
CA LEU A 167 -16.45 1.74 -2.63
C LEU A 167 -15.14 0.98 -2.91
N GLU A 168 -14.23 0.89 -1.93
CA GLU A 168 -13.02 0.04 -2.03
C GLU A 168 -13.39 -1.44 -2.19
N LEU A 169 -14.38 -1.93 -1.42
CA LEU A 169 -14.90 -3.30 -1.56
C LEU A 169 -15.51 -3.54 -2.95
N ALA A 170 -16.27 -2.57 -3.47
CA ALA A 170 -16.85 -2.64 -4.81
C ALA A 170 -15.76 -2.67 -5.89
N ALA A 171 -14.67 -1.91 -5.74
CA ALA A 171 -13.53 -1.94 -6.66
C ALA A 171 -12.86 -3.33 -6.67
N VAL A 172 -12.58 -3.90 -5.50
CA VAL A 172 -12.04 -5.28 -5.39
C VAL A 172 -12.98 -6.30 -6.03
N LYS A 173 -14.28 -6.18 -5.77
CA LYS A 173 -15.30 -7.05 -6.36
C LYS A 173 -15.28 -6.94 -7.87
N LYS A 174 -15.28 -5.73 -8.43
CA LYS A 174 -15.18 -5.46 -9.87
C LYS A 174 -13.95 -6.11 -10.49
N VAL A 175 -12.77 -5.93 -9.90
CA VAL A 175 -11.51 -6.54 -10.39
C VAL A 175 -11.60 -8.06 -10.42
N ARG A 176 -12.13 -8.68 -9.37
CA ARG A 176 -12.20 -10.15 -9.27
C ARG A 176 -13.33 -10.74 -10.12
N GLN A 177 -14.49 -10.10 -10.19
CA GLN A 177 -15.71 -10.66 -10.77
C GLN A 177 -15.98 -10.20 -12.21
N GLU A 178 -15.67 -8.95 -12.55
CA GLU A 178 -15.86 -8.45 -13.92
C GLU A 178 -14.59 -8.65 -14.74
N PHE A 179 -13.43 -8.25 -14.21
CA PHE A 179 -12.15 -8.40 -14.92
C PHE A 179 -11.51 -9.78 -14.79
N GLN A 180 -12.10 -10.68 -13.99
CA GLN A 180 -11.67 -12.06 -13.78
C GLN A 180 -10.23 -12.22 -13.23
N LEU A 181 -9.72 -11.22 -12.52
CA LEU A 181 -8.36 -11.24 -11.96
C LEU A 181 -8.36 -11.92 -10.59
N LYS A 182 -8.42 -13.26 -10.61
CA LYS A 182 -8.54 -14.10 -9.40
C LYS A 182 -7.26 -14.17 -8.57
N ASN A 183 -6.13 -13.70 -9.07
CA ASN A 183 -4.87 -13.62 -8.33
C ASN A 183 -4.83 -12.45 -7.31
N LEU A 184 -5.84 -11.57 -7.30
CA LEU A 184 -5.98 -10.49 -6.31
C LEU A 184 -6.52 -11.00 -4.96
N ASN A 185 -5.73 -10.85 -3.91
CA ASN A 185 -6.11 -11.02 -2.51
C ASN A 185 -6.09 -9.66 -1.81
N VAL A 186 -6.62 -9.60 -0.58
CA VAL A 186 -6.69 -8.33 0.17
C VAL A 186 -6.09 -8.46 1.55
N MET A 187 -5.73 -7.31 2.13
CA MET A 187 -5.18 -7.18 3.46
C MET A 187 -5.84 -6.02 4.21
N ILE A 188 -6.21 -6.27 5.47
CA ILE A 188 -6.77 -5.27 6.38
C ILE A 188 -5.62 -4.69 7.23
N PRO A 189 -5.33 -3.39 7.13
CA PRO A 189 -4.36 -2.70 7.99
C PRO A 189 -4.96 -2.25 9.33
N PHE A 190 -4.07 -2.00 10.28
CA PHE A 190 -4.27 -1.30 11.53
C PHE A 190 -5.42 -1.85 12.39
N VAL A 191 -5.55 -3.17 12.44
CA VAL A 191 -6.58 -3.87 13.23
C VAL A 191 -6.16 -3.89 14.70
N ARG A 192 -6.84 -3.12 15.56
CA ARG A 192 -6.48 -3.00 16.99
C ARG A 192 -7.03 -4.14 17.83
N THR A 193 -8.24 -4.59 17.54
CA THR A 193 -8.93 -5.60 18.34
C THR A 193 -9.58 -6.69 17.50
N VAL A 194 -9.79 -7.85 18.10
CA VAL A 194 -10.49 -8.98 17.48
C VAL A 194 -11.91 -8.61 17.05
N ALA A 195 -12.57 -7.72 17.79
CA ALA A 195 -13.90 -7.21 17.44
C ALA A 195 -13.88 -6.33 16.18
N GLU A 196 -12.80 -5.60 15.92
CA GLU A 196 -12.63 -4.85 14.66
C GLU A 196 -12.47 -5.81 13.48
N ALA A 197 -11.67 -6.87 13.64
CA ALA A 197 -11.54 -7.91 12.61
C ALA A 197 -12.89 -8.54 12.24
N ASP A 198 -13.71 -8.88 13.25
CA ASP A 198 -15.06 -9.39 13.07
C ASP A 198 -15.95 -8.40 12.28
N LYS A 199 -15.95 -7.12 12.67
CA LYS A 199 -16.74 -6.08 11.98
C LYS A 199 -16.33 -5.93 10.51
N VAL A 200 -15.02 -5.78 10.24
CA VAL A 200 -14.54 -5.56 8.87
C VAL A 200 -14.77 -6.77 7.99
N THR A 201 -14.49 -7.98 8.47
CA THR A 201 -14.73 -9.21 7.69
C THR A 201 -16.22 -9.47 7.43
N LYS A 202 -17.12 -9.06 8.33
CA LYS A 202 -18.57 -9.05 8.08
C LYS A 202 -18.96 -8.05 6.99
N LEU A 203 -18.36 -6.86 6.95
CA LEU A 203 -18.59 -5.90 5.87
C LEU A 203 -18.13 -6.44 4.52
N MET A 204 -16.95 -7.07 4.48
CA MET A 204 -16.45 -7.74 3.28
C MET A 204 -17.41 -8.85 2.80
N ALA A 205 -17.87 -9.69 3.73
CA ALA A 205 -18.83 -10.75 3.40
C ALA A 205 -20.18 -10.18 2.92
N ALA A 206 -20.67 -9.09 3.50
CA ALA A 206 -21.88 -8.39 3.03
C ALA A 206 -21.69 -7.78 1.63
N ALA A 207 -20.46 -7.47 1.24
CA ALA A 207 -20.09 -7.05 -0.10
C ALA A 207 -19.79 -8.22 -1.06
N ASP A 208 -20.11 -9.47 -0.69
CA ASP A 208 -19.89 -10.69 -1.49
C ASP A 208 -18.39 -11.01 -1.73
N LEU A 209 -17.53 -10.59 -0.80
CA LEU A 209 -16.12 -10.94 -0.75
C LEU A 209 -15.88 -11.97 0.36
N HIS A 210 -16.05 -13.25 0.02
CA HIS A 210 -15.93 -14.38 0.94
C HIS A 210 -14.56 -15.04 0.86
N ARG A 211 -13.95 -15.26 2.03
CA ARG A 211 -12.75 -16.09 2.16
C ARG A 211 -13.00 -17.49 1.62
N GLY A 212 -12.02 -18.05 0.92
CA GLY A 212 -12.12 -19.39 0.36
C GLY A 212 -10.79 -19.86 -0.23
N PRO A 213 -10.80 -20.99 -0.96
CA PRO A 213 -9.61 -21.47 -1.67
C PRO A 213 -9.01 -20.40 -2.61
N ASP A 214 -9.87 -19.65 -3.30
CA ASP A 214 -9.49 -18.71 -4.37
C ASP A 214 -9.36 -17.25 -3.94
N PHE A 215 -9.79 -16.90 -2.72
CA PHE A 215 -9.70 -15.54 -2.20
C PHE A 215 -9.24 -15.56 -0.75
N LYS A 216 -8.10 -14.93 -0.50
CA LYS A 216 -7.49 -14.84 0.81
C LYS A 216 -7.64 -13.44 1.37
N VAL A 217 -7.93 -13.37 2.65
CA VAL A 217 -7.94 -12.13 3.44
C VAL A 217 -6.80 -12.20 4.43
N TYR A 218 -5.83 -11.31 4.27
CA TYR A 218 -4.70 -11.16 5.17
C TYR A 218 -4.96 -10.05 6.19
N MET A 219 -4.23 -10.08 7.30
CA MET A 219 -4.17 -8.97 8.24
C MET A 219 -2.75 -8.46 8.36
N MET A 220 -2.58 -7.14 8.39
CA MET A 220 -1.27 -6.58 8.71
C MET A 220 -1.04 -6.70 10.23
N VAL A 221 0.09 -7.31 10.61
CA VAL A 221 0.52 -7.43 12.01
C VAL A 221 1.43 -6.25 12.29
N GLU A 222 0.85 -5.21 12.86
CA GLU A 222 1.53 -3.93 13.06
C GLU A 222 1.27 -3.31 14.42
N ILE A 223 0.39 -3.91 15.24
CA ILE A 223 0.04 -3.47 16.58
C ILE A 223 0.40 -4.61 17.56
N PRO A 224 0.96 -4.32 18.76
CA PRO A 224 1.32 -5.36 19.72
C PRO A 224 0.18 -6.33 20.06
N SER A 225 -1.07 -5.87 20.08
CA SER A 225 -2.25 -6.71 20.30
C SER A 225 -2.41 -7.79 19.23
N ASN A 226 -1.98 -7.57 17.99
CA ASN A 226 -2.01 -8.57 16.92
C ASN A 226 -1.15 -9.79 17.25
N ILE A 227 -0.03 -9.59 17.94
CA ILE A 227 0.88 -10.67 18.34
C ILE A 227 0.31 -11.39 19.57
N ILE A 228 -0.11 -10.63 20.57
CA ILE A 228 -0.60 -11.18 21.86
C ILE A 228 -1.86 -12.02 21.65
N LEU A 229 -2.72 -11.63 20.71
CA LEU A 229 -4.03 -12.25 20.45
C LEU A 229 -4.09 -12.96 19.09
N ALA A 230 -2.95 -13.36 18.53
CA ALA A 230 -2.86 -13.92 17.17
C ALA A 230 -3.78 -15.14 16.97
N ASP A 231 -3.89 -16.01 17.98
CA ASP A 231 -4.77 -17.17 17.99
C ASP A 231 -6.25 -16.79 17.80
N GLN A 232 -6.66 -15.64 18.34
CA GLN A 232 -8.03 -15.13 18.23
C GLN A 232 -8.28 -14.48 16.87
N PHE A 233 -7.28 -13.81 16.30
CA PHE A 233 -7.36 -13.22 14.96
C PHE A 233 -7.43 -14.27 13.84
N ASN A 234 -6.83 -15.46 14.02
CA ASN A 234 -6.85 -16.56 13.04
C ASN A 234 -8.25 -16.95 12.54
N LYS A 235 -9.30 -16.67 13.33
CA LYS A 235 -10.70 -16.94 12.93
C LYS A 235 -11.14 -16.09 11.73
N TYR A 236 -10.55 -14.91 11.56
CA TYR A 236 -11.00 -13.89 10.62
C TYR A 236 -10.13 -13.78 9.37
N VAL A 237 -8.87 -14.23 9.41
CA VAL A 237 -7.91 -14.09 8.31
C VAL A 237 -7.23 -15.40 7.91
N ASP A 238 -6.68 -15.44 6.70
CA ASP A 238 -5.96 -16.58 6.10
C ASP A 238 -4.45 -16.50 6.30
N GLY A 239 -3.95 -15.37 6.78
CA GLY A 239 -2.53 -15.18 7.05
C GLY A 239 -2.22 -13.75 7.48
N TYR A 240 -0.94 -13.49 7.66
CA TYR A 240 -0.43 -12.26 8.21
C TYR A 240 0.65 -11.66 7.31
N SER A 241 0.72 -10.33 7.27
CA SER A 241 1.87 -9.58 6.75
C SER A 241 2.41 -8.71 7.86
N ILE A 242 3.69 -8.85 8.22
CA ILE A 242 4.27 -8.09 9.33
C ILE A 242 4.58 -6.67 8.86
N GLY A 243 3.86 -5.69 9.41
CA GLY A 243 4.13 -4.27 9.23
C GLY A 243 5.21 -3.83 10.22
N SER A 244 6.46 -4.20 9.96
CA SER A 244 7.57 -4.03 10.92
C SER A 244 7.81 -2.59 11.34
N ASN A 245 7.56 -1.61 10.46
CA ASN A 245 7.71 -0.19 10.77
C ASN A 245 6.78 0.26 11.89
N ASP A 246 5.47 0.09 11.71
CA ASP A 246 4.46 0.46 12.70
C ASP A 246 4.56 -0.42 13.96
N LEU A 247 4.88 -1.71 13.78
CA LEU A 247 5.08 -2.63 14.89
C LEU A 247 6.26 -2.20 15.79
N ALA A 248 7.40 -1.85 15.19
CA ALA A 248 8.57 -1.38 15.93
C ALA A 248 8.27 -0.06 16.64
N MET A 249 7.61 0.89 15.97
CA MET A 249 7.19 2.15 16.57
C MET A 249 6.31 1.93 17.82
N LEU A 250 5.35 1.02 17.74
CA LEU A 250 4.42 0.74 18.83
C LEU A 250 5.02 -0.10 19.96
N ILE A 251 5.91 -1.05 19.65
CA ILE A 251 6.62 -1.84 20.67
C ILE A 251 7.60 -0.95 21.44
N LEU A 252 8.33 -0.06 20.75
CA LEU A 252 9.33 0.81 21.38
C LEU A 252 8.75 2.12 21.91
N GLY A 253 7.51 2.45 21.58
CA GLY A 253 6.89 3.74 21.92
C GLY A 253 7.61 4.93 21.29
N CYS A 254 8.06 4.79 20.05
CA CYS A 254 8.84 5.79 19.33
C CYS A 254 8.14 6.20 18.03
N ASP A 255 8.20 7.49 17.68
CA ASP A 255 7.79 7.97 16.37
C ASP A 255 9.02 8.13 15.48
N ARG A 256 9.01 7.49 14.30
CA ARG A 256 10.11 7.59 13.34
C ARG A 256 10.30 9.00 12.76
N ASN A 257 9.24 9.82 12.80
CA ASN A 257 9.28 11.19 12.33
C ASN A 257 9.81 12.14 13.42
N ASN A 258 10.10 11.65 14.62
CA ASN A 258 10.71 12.41 15.69
C ASN A 258 12.22 12.14 15.72
N ASP A 259 13.00 13.09 15.21
CA ASP A 259 14.46 12.99 15.07
C ASP A 259 15.19 12.63 16.38
N THR A 260 14.64 13.02 17.54
CA THR A 260 15.25 12.73 18.85
C THR A 260 15.19 11.23 19.19
N VAL A 261 14.14 10.51 18.78
CA VAL A 261 13.91 9.11 19.15
C VAL A 261 14.00 8.14 17.98
N ALA A 262 14.03 8.63 16.73
CA ALA A 262 14.06 7.82 15.52
C ALA A 262 15.29 6.90 15.43
N THR A 263 16.42 7.27 16.05
CA THR A 263 17.63 6.44 16.11
C THR A 263 17.40 5.09 16.80
N SER A 264 16.47 5.02 17.75
CA SER A 264 16.08 3.78 18.43
C SER A 264 15.41 2.76 17.49
N LEU A 265 14.80 3.22 16.39
CA LEU A 265 14.10 2.36 15.42
C LEU A 265 15.04 1.71 14.41
N MET A 266 16.13 2.39 14.02
CA MET A 266 17.08 1.87 13.03
C MET A 266 17.74 0.56 13.50
N ASN A 267 17.90 0.36 14.80
CA ASN A 267 18.46 -0.86 15.38
C ASN A 267 17.49 -2.06 15.39
N VAL A 268 16.21 -1.83 15.07
CA VAL A 268 15.15 -2.86 15.18
C VAL A 268 14.57 -3.23 13.81
N ILE A 269 14.50 -2.29 12.87
CA ILE A 269 13.87 -2.49 11.54
C ILE A 269 14.81 -3.14 10.52
N LEU A 270 16.13 -3.15 10.78
CA LEU A 270 17.13 -3.79 9.90
C LEU A 270 17.28 -5.29 10.22
N TRP A 271 16.32 -6.11 9.76
CA TRP A 271 16.47 -7.55 9.52
C TRP A 271 15.71 -7.97 8.27
#